data_AF-A0A924CWH0-F1
#
_entry.id   AF-A0A924CWH0-F1
#
_cell.length_a   1.000
_cell.length_b   1.000
_cell.length_c   1.000
_cell.angle_alpha   90.00
_cell.angle_beta   90.00
_cell.angle_gamma   90.00
#
_symmetry.space_group_name_H-M   'P 1'
#
loop_
_entity.id
_entity.type
_entity.pdbx_description
1 polymer ?
#
loop_
_entity_poly.entity_id
_entity_poly.type
_entity_poly.pdbx_seq_one_letter_code
_entity_poly.pdbx_strand_id
1 'polypeptide(L)' 'PAGRVWAMKARGGAVGIEPSLWIDPDGQVHKTQQLVITARTEKAVASIGWSFKRAGVARH' A
#
# COMPACT_ATOMS: atom_id res chain seq x y z
N PRO A 1 -1.15 12.25 -18.09
CA PRO A 1 -1.21 11.90 -16.65
C PRO A 1 -0.59 13.01 -15.79
N ALA A 2 -1.40 13.78 -15.06
CA ALA A 2 -0.97 14.99 -14.36
C ALA A 2 -0.17 14.66 -13.08
N GLY A 3 1.13 14.39 -13.24
CA GLY A 3 2.24 14.85 -12.40
C GLY A 3 2.16 14.79 -10.87
N ARG A 4 1.26 14.05 -10.24
CA ARG A 4 1.22 13.90 -8.78
C ARG A 4 1.16 12.43 -8.45
N VAL A 5 2.32 11.89 -8.07
CA VAL A 5 2.46 10.50 -7.67
C VAL A 5 2.49 10.43 -6.15
N TRP A 6 1.74 9.49 -5.59
CA TRP A 6 1.87 9.06 -4.20
C TRP A 6 2.88 7.93 -4.13
N ALA A 7 3.79 7.97 -3.17
CA ALA A 7 4.75 6.90 -2.94
C ALA A 7 4.48 6.24 -1.59
N MET A 8 4.31 4.91 -1.65
CA MET A 8 4.40 4.03 -0.49
C MET A 8 5.81 3.44 -0.45
N LYS A 9 6.48 3.55 0.70
CA LYS A 9 7.80 2.97 0.94
C LYS A 9 7.78 2.17 2.23
N ALA A 10 8.46 1.04 2.24
CA ALA A 10 8.62 0.20 3.42
C ALA A 10 10.09 -0.15 3.63
N ARG A 11 10.46 -0.36 4.90
CA ARG A 11 11.73 -0.95 5.34
C ARG A 11 11.38 -2.20 6.16
N GLY A 12 11.93 -3.34 5.75
CA GLY A 12 11.63 -4.63 6.36
C GLY A 12 10.46 -5.39 5.72
N GLY A 13 10.00 -4.98 4.53
CA GLY A 13 8.98 -5.68 3.76
C GLY A 13 8.89 -5.17 2.32
N ALA A 14 8.27 -5.96 1.45
CA ALA A 14 7.99 -5.60 0.06
C ALA A 14 6.65 -4.89 -0.06
N VAL A 15 6.59 -3.80 -0.83
CA VAL A 15 5.35 -3.08 -1.12
C VAL A 15 4.72 -3.63 -2.39
N GLY A 16 3.44 -3.99 -2.33
CA GLY A 16 2.63 -4.41 -3.47
C GLY A 16 1.30 -3.66 -3.57
N ILE A 17 0.66 -3.76 -4.72
CA ILE A 17 -0.75 -3.38 -4.92
C ILE A 17 -1.51 -4.67 -5.20
N GLU A 18 -2.55 -4.94 -4.43
CA GLU A 18 -3.37 -6.15 -4.57
C GLU A 18 -4.85 -5.81 -4.74
N PRO A 19 -5.64 -6.67 -5.42
CA PRO A 19 -7.10 -6.54 -5.42
C PRO A 19 -7.67 -6.65 -4.01
N SER A 20 -8.72 -5.87 -3.74
CA SER A 20 -9.46 -5.92 -2.49
C SER A 20 -10.95 -5.63 -2.73
N LEU A 21 -11.76 -5.85 -1.71
CA LEU A 21 -13.18 -5.56 -1.69
C LEU A 21 -13.49 -4.66 -0.50
N TRP A 22 -14.30 -3.63 -0.71
CA TRP A 22 -14.90 -2.83 0.35
C TRP A 22 -16.40 -3.08 0.35
N ILE A 23 -16.97 -3.37 1.51
CA ILE A 23 -18.42 -3.46 1.69
C ILE A 23 -18.85 -2.13 2.33
N ASP A 24 -19.70 -1.39 1.63
CA ASP A 24 -20.23 -0.13 2.14
C ASP A 24 -21.31 -0.37 3.22
N PRO A 25 -21.79 0.69 3.90
CA PRO A 25 -22.82 0.54 4.95
C PRO A 25 -24.15 -0.05 4.47
N ASP A 26 -24.47 0.03 3.17
CA ASP A 26 -25.68 -0.56 2.57
C ASP A 26 -25.47 -2.02 2.15
N GLY A 27 -24.28 -2.57 2.40
CA GLY A 27 -23.92 -3.95 2.08
C GLY A 27 -23.47 -4.17 0.64
N GLN A 28 -23.23 -3.12 -0.15
CA GLN A 28 -22.78 -3.27 -1.53
C GLN A 28 -21.28 -3.55 -1.59
N VAL A 29 -20.89 -4.47 -2.48
CA VAL A 29 -19.49 -4.87 -2.67
C VAL A 29 -18.84 -4.00 -3.75
N HIS A 30 -17.75 -3.35 -3.38
CA HIS A 30 -16.95 -2.49 -4.24
C HIS A 30 -15.58 -3.09 -4.49
N LYS A 31 -15.19 -3.24 -5.75
CA LYS A 31 -13.82 -3.63 -6.12
C LYS A 31 -12.86 -2.48 -5.85
N THR A 32 -11.82 -2.76 -5.09
CA THR A 32 -10.79 -1.78 -4.73
C THR A 32 -9.40 -2.34 -5.01
N GLN A 33 -8.39 -1.50 -4.77
CA GLN A 33 -6.98 -1.91 -4.72
C GLN A 33 -6.45 -1.53 -3.34
N GLN A 34 -5.59 -2.36 -2.78
CA GLN A 34 -4.94 -2.13 -1.49
C GLN A 34 -3.43 -2.08 -1.64
N LEU A 35 -2.78 -1.23 -0.83
CA LEU A 35 -1.33 -1.25 -0.67
C LEU A 35 -0.98 -2.27 0.42
N VAL A 36 -0.15 -3.26 0.09
CA VAL A 36 0.24 -4.34 1.00
C VAL A 36 1.73 -4.23 1.29
N ILE A 37 2.12 -4.40 2.55
CA ILE A 37 3.52 -4.67 2.92
C ILE A 37 3.62 -6.12 3.37
N THR A 38 4.33 -6.94 2.60
CA THR A 38 4.56 -8.34 2.94
C THR A 38 5.97 -8.51 3.48
N ALA A 39 6.08 -9.20 4.62
CA ALA A 39 7.35 -9.56 5.22
C ALA A 39 7.25 -10.95 5.85
N ARG A 40 8.38 -11.64 5.96
CA ARG A 40 8.52 -12.86 6.75
C ARG A 40 9.58 -12.62 7.83
N THR A 41 9.35 -13.19 9.01
CA THR A 41 10.28 -13.13 10.13
C THR A 41 10.32 -14.49 10.82
N GLU A 42 11.51 -14.92 11.21
CA GLU A 42 11.72 -16.08 12.09
C GLU A 42 11.77 -15.66 13.57
N LYS A 43 11.86 -14.36 13.83
CA LYS A 43 11.83 -13.79 15.19
C LYS A 43 10.39 -13.70 15.69
N ALA A 44 10.23 -13.83 17.00
CA ALA A 44 8.94 -13.67 17.69
C ALA A 44 8.27 -12.30 17.43
N VAL A 45 9.07 -11.25 17.17
CA VAL A 45 8.58 -9.91 16.83
C VAL A 45 9.36 -9.37 15.64
N ALA A 46 8.65 -8.72 14.72
CA ALA A 46 9.22 -7.91 13.65
C ALA A 46 8.64 -6.50 13.67
N SER A 47 9.48 -5.54 13.26
CA SER A 47 9.09 -4.14 13.09
C SER A 47 9.19 -3.77 11.62
N ILE A 48 8.13 -3.15 11.10
CA ILE A 48 8.08 -2.62 9.73
C ILE A 48 7.99 -1.10 9.82
N GLY A 49 8.99 -0.41 9.28
CA GLY A 49 8.93 1.03 9.10
C GLY A 49 8.32 1.36 7.74
N TRP A 50 7.39 2.32 7.68
CA TRP A 50 6.73 2.68 6.42
C TRP A 50 6.46 4.19 6.32
N SER A 51 6.24 4.65 5.09
CA SER A 51 5.79 6.02 4.81
C SER A 51 4.89 6.05 3.58
N PHE A 52 3.82 6.84 3.65
CA PHE A 52 2.95 7.14 2.53
C PHE A 52 2.86 8.65 2.35
N LYS A 53 3.41 9.18 1.26
CA LYS A 53 3.45 10.62 1.02
C LYS A 53 3.36 10.98 -0.46
N ARG A 54 2.95 12.21 -0.72
CA ARG A 54 3.06 12.82 -2.05
C ARG A 54 4.54 12.92 -2.43
N ALA A 55 4.90 12.36 -3.58
CA ALA A 55 6.27 12.23 -4.05
C ALA A 55 6.64 13.22 -5.17
N GLY A 56 5.69 14.03 -5.63
CA GLY A 56 5.89 15.01 -6.70
C GLY A 56 5.53 14.45 -8.08
N VAL A 57 6.14 15.03 -9.12
CA VAL A 57 5.92 14.65 -10.52
C VAL A 57 6.82 13.47 -10.87
N ALA A 58 6.25 12.35 -11.34
CA ALA A 58 7.06 11.29 -11.94
C ALA A 58 7.73 11.83 -13.21
N ARG A 59 9.06 11.74 -13.28
CA ARG A 59 9.81 12.01 -14.51
C ARG A 59 9.79 10.73 -15.34
N HIS A 60 9.46 10.88 -16.62
CA HIS A 60 9.66 9.86 -17.66
C HIS A 60 11.12 9.81 -18.05
#